data_AF-A0A1D3CRR4-F1
#
_entry.id   AF-A0A1D3CRR4-F1
#
_cell.length_a   1.000
_cell.length_b   1.000
_cell.length_c   1.000
_cell.angle_alpha   90.00
_cell.angle_beta   90.00
_cell.angle_gamma   90.00
#
_symmetry.space_group_name_H-M   'P 1'
#
loop_
_entity.id
_entity.type
_entity.pdbx_description
1 polymer ?
#
loop_
_entity_poly.entity_id
_entity_poly.type
_entity_poly.pdbx_seq_one_letter_code
_entity_poly.pdbx_strand_id
1 'polypeptide(L)'
;MSMVDEQQNPLTAGDYLEALLALSVSRDVRGFSQLAAGLESPQIRMARQEVSELFGGDRDCVALPSPLGFYAPAGQSSPSGQASARALEAVSVSEFVPLYQRRLAQLRCRVFRDCKGRALDGTALTGLALTRILEKLVEGINGGEIPESVRLLGSIQHDECRRWKQVCEEAFTKELRDTFQAKLPIPSKELQEGAESLQRKYSHHFKIHAIGDDEVLRHYKTQLKEKLRRITDRALEENERHAEWKCRQKAKMLSDKLGIDQKISGKLYMDLQALNDDLALLRQEYAPNSYCRHACFCCTLLCQLVSRCDVDGFAPAAVPAPFLAACPCADFVAQRARLRRYNADIRGPRYVHQRVLNEYIDQLLSRGANAVADALQDLARDSERTAALLHQKTMDAERKGDKAVKLEQELQNKDYETEQLRRELEDEREQQTLQEERYKQETKELRRELAEQRETNQRLSALYHSRVLDEEDAYRYGPRRSKHSAVELLSPPVTLRLM
;
A
#
# COMPACT_ATOMS: atom_id res chain seq x y z
N MET A 1 21.08 -17.80 92.72
CA MET A 1 22.55 -17.58 92.73
C MET A 1 22.88 -16.49 91.73
N SER A 2 23.81 -15.60 92.07
CA SER A 2 24.55 -14.83 91.05
C SER A 2 25.61 -15.75 90.45
N MET A 3 25.98 -15.55 89.19
CA MET A 3 27.27 -16.06 88.74
C MET A 3 28.35 -15.17 89.34
N VAL A 4 29.46 -15.79 89.72
CA VAL A 4 30.64 -15.11 90.26
C VAL A 4 31.88 -15.73 89.66
N ASP A 5 32.96 -14.97 89.56
CA ASP A 5 34.27 -15.49 89.21
C ASP A 5 34.93 -16.21 90.41
N GLU A 6 36.14 -16.73 90.20
CA GLU A 6 36.94 -17.40 91.24
C GLU A 6 37.40 -16.45 92.36
N GLN A 7 37.26 -15.13 92.18
CA GLN A 7 37.54 -14.07 93.16
C GLN A 7 36.26 -13.59 93.88
N GLN A 8 35.12 -14.23 93.61
CA GLN A 8 33.77 -13.90 94.10
C GLN A 8 33.17 -12.58 93.56
N ASN A 9 33.76 -11.97 92.53
CA ASN A 9 33.15 -10.81 91.85
C ASN A 9 31.91 -11.25 91.06
N PRO A 10 30.83 -10.45 91.00
CA PRO A 10 29.65 -10.78 90.20
C PRO A 10 29.97 -10.77 88.70
N LEU A 11 29.76 -11.91 88.05
CA LEU A 11 30.02 -12.11 86.61
C LEU A 11 28.70 -12.12 85.84
N THR A 12 28.59 -11.40 84.72
CA THR A 12 27.44 -11.54 83.82
C THR A 12 27.64 -12.71 82.86
N ALA A 13 26.56 -13.13 82.18
CA ALA A 13 26.65 -14.18 81.17
C ALA A 13 27.42 -13.75 79.92
N GLY A 14 27.41 -12.45 79.59
CA GLY A 14 28.25 -11.88 78.54
C GLY A 14 29.73 -11.96 78.89
N ASP A 15 30.11 -11.51 80.09
CA ASP A 15 31.51 -11.57 80.56
C ASP A 15 32.05 -13.02 80.56
N TYR A 16 31.21 -13.99 80.96
CA TYR A 16 31.55 -15.40 80.90
C TYR A 16 31.77 -15.91 79.47
N LEU A 17 30.95 -15.48 78.50
CA LEU A 17 31.12 -15.85 77.09
C LEU A 17 32.39 -15.24 76.49
N GLU A 18 32.65 -13.95 76.76
CA GLU A 18 33.85 -13.28 76.27
C GLU A 18 35.13 -13.87 76.87
N ALA A 19 35.12 -14.23 78.16
CA ALA A 19 36.22 -14.95 78.80
C ALA A 19 36.48 -16.33 78.18
N LEU A 20 35.42 -17.06 77.79
CA LEU A 20 35.56 -18.34 77.09
C LEU A 20 36.08 -18.18 75.66
N LEU A 21 35.58 -17.20 74.90
CA LEU A 21 35.94 -16.99 73.50
C LEU A 21 37.27 -16.25 73.30
N ALA A 22 37.85 -15.65 74.35
CA ALA A 22 39.12 -14.95 74.31
C ALA A 22 40.25 -15.80 73.68
N LEU A 23 40.79 -15.33 72.55
CA LEU A 23 41.83 -16.03 71.78
C LEU A 23 43.20 -16.04 72.48
N SER A 24 43.40 -15.17 73.47
CA SER A 24 44.56 -15.14 74.36
C SER A 24 44.13 -15.22 75.82
N VAL A 25 44.72 -16.14 76.57
CA VAL A 25 44.58 -16.18 78.04
C VAL A 25 45.50 -15.10 78.62
N SER A 26 44.92 -14.09 79.29
CA SER A 26 45.74 -13.08 79.97
C SER A 26 46.53 -13.70 81.12
N ARG A 27 47.79 -13.28 81.29
CA ARG A 27 48.72 -13.81 82.33
C ARG A 27 48.28 -13.53 83.78
N ASP A 28 47.27 -12.68 83.97
CA ASP A 28 46.67 -12.38 85.28
C ASP A 28 45.51 -13.34 85.63
N VAL A 29 45.06 -14.18 84.69
CA VAL A 29 44.01 -15.20 84.88
C VAL A 29 44.62 -16.47 85.50
N ARG A 30 45.33 -16.33 86.63
CA ARG A 30 46.07 -17.44 87.27
C ARG A 30 45.22 -18.40 88.11
N GLY A 31 43.92 -18.15 88.27
CA GLY A 31 43.02 -19.07 88.99
C GLY A 31 42.58 -20.28 88.15
N PHE A 32 42.28 -20.06 86.86
CA PHE A 32 41.69 -21.02 85.92
C PHE A 32 42.66 -22.12 85.41
N SER A 33 43.57 -22.61 86.26
CA SER A 33 44.73 -23.44 85.87
C SER A 33 44.44 -24.66 84.98
N GLN A 34 43.31 -25.36 85.18
CA GLN A 34 42.91 -26.48 84.31
C GLN A 34 42.07 -26.04 83.09
N LEU A 35 41.19 -25.05 83.25
CA LEU A 35 40.34 -24.57 82.15
C LEU A 35 41.18 -23.85 81.09
N ALA A 36 42.11 -22.97 81.51
CA ALA A 36 43.02 -22.26 80.63
C ALA A 36 43.89 -23.21 79.80
N ALA A 37 44.48 -24.24 80.45
CA ALA A 37 45.27 -25.27 79.76
C ALA A 37 44.45 -26.07 78.74
N GLY A 38 43.17 -26.35 79.04
CA GLY A 38 42.24 -26.96 78.07
C GLY A 38 41.92 -26.03 76.90
N LEU A 39 41.67 -24.75 77.16
CA LEU A 39 41.33 -23.73 76.14
C LEU A 39 42.50 -23.44 75.18
N GLU A 40 43.75 -23.62 75.60
CA GLU A 40 44.95 -23.49 74.75
C GLU A 40 45.14 -24.63 73.72
N SER A 41 44.38 -25.73 73.84
CA SER A 41 44.39 -26.82 72.86
C SER A 41 44.14 -26.30 71.43
N PRO A 42 44.96 -26.69 70.42
CA PRO A 42 44.82 -26.16 69.06
C PRO A 42 43.42 -26.31 68.45
N GLN A 43 42.76 -27.45 68.68
CA GLN A 43 41.40 -27.72 68.19
C GLN A 43 40.37 -26.80 68.86
N ILE A 44 40.48 -26.60 70.17
CA ILE A 44 39.57 -25.74 70.95
C ILE A 44 39.81 -24.26 70.60
N ARG A 45 41.07 -23.86 70.35
CA ARG A 45 41.40 -22.52 69.85
C ARG A 45 40.80 -22.26 68.46
N MET A 46 40.91 -23.21 67.52
CA MET A 46 40.30 -23.07 66.19
C MET A 46 38.78 -22.94 66.28
N ALA A 47 38.10 -23.82 67.03
CA ALA A 47 36.64 -23.73 67.19
C ALA A 47 36.17 -22.38 67.79
N ARG A 48 36.93 -21.81 68.73
CA ARG A 48 36.65 -20.47 69.31
C ARG A 48 36.90 -19.34 68.32
N GLN A 49 37.92 -19.48 67.47
CA GLN A 49 38.20 -18.55 66.38
C GLN A 49 37.08 -18.59 65.32
N GLU A 50 36.68 -19.77 64.86
CA GLU A 50 35.58 -19.96 63.91
C GLU A 50 34.27 -19.34 64.42
N VAL A 51 33.88 -19.58 65.68
CA VAL A 51 32.70 -18.95 66.29
C VAL A 51 32.84 -17.42 66.33
N SER A 52 34.04 -16.91 66.62
CA SER A 52 34.31 -15.47 66.66
C SER A 52 34.30 -14.81 65.27
N GLU A 53 34.72 -15.52 64.23
CA GLU A 53 34.76 -15.04 62.85
C GLU A 53 33.38 -15.14 62.17
N LEU A 54 32.65 -16.24 62.37
CA LEU A 54 31.33 -16.48 61.74
C LEU A 54 30.21 -15.59 62.30
N PHE A 55 30.23 -15.32 63.61
CA PHE A 55 29.19 -14.53 64.29
C PHE A 55 29.65 -13.13 64.70
N GLY A 56 30.95 -12.84 64.58
CA GLY A 56 31.52 -11.55 64.93
C GLY A 56 31.21 -11.13 66.37
N GLY A 57 30.73 -9.90 66.53
CA GLY A 57 30.24 -9.35 67.80
C GLY A 57 28.73 -9.53 68.04
N ASP A 58 27.98 -10.16 67.13
CA ASP A 58 26.52 -10.31 67.23
C ASP A 58 26.18 -11.62 68.02
N ARG A 59 26.76 -11.71 69.22
CA ARG A 59 26.74 -12.88 70.11
C ARG A 59 26.26 -12.50 71.52
N ASP A 60 25.44 -13.34 72.14
CA ASP A 60 24.93 -13.16 73.51
C ASP A 60 24.93 -14.51 74.25
N CYS A 61 24.93 -14.47 75.57
CA CYS A 61 24.87 -15.64 76.45
C CYS A 61 23.83 -15.42 77.55
N VAL A 62 23.06 -16.47 77.85
CA VAL A 62 22.01 -16.43 78.87
C VAL A 62 22.14 -17.63 79.80
N ALA A 63 22.55 -17.35 81.03
CA ALA A 63 22.53 -18.33 82.11
C ALA A 63 21.10 -18.54 82.63
N LEU A 64 20.56 -19.74 82.44
CA LEU A 64 19.29 -20.19 83.00
C LEU A 64 19.57 -21.19 84.16
N PRO A 65 19.00 -20.99 85.36
CA PRO A 65 19.09 -21.98 86.44
C PRO A 65 18.23 -23.21 86.12
N SER A 66 18.35 -24.29 86.90
CA SER A 66 17.41 -25.42 86.82
C SER A 66 15.97 -24.94 87.01
N PRO A 67 15.02 -25.28 86.11
CA PRO A 67 13.64 -24.78 86.18
C PRO A 67 12.90 -25.23 87.44
N LEU A 68 13.27 -26.38 88.00
CA LEU A 68 12.71 -26.94 89.24
C LEU A 68 13.61 -26.68 90.47
N GLY A 69 14.67 -25.88 90.35
CA GLY A 69 15.53 -25.47 91.45
C GLY A 69 16.54 -26.53 91.94
N PHE A 70 16.26 -27.81 91.73
CA PHE A 70 17.18 -28.89 92.04
C PHE A 70 18.21 -29.08 90.93
N TYR A 71 19.48 -29.12 91.31
CA TYR A 71 20.59 -29.65 90.51
C TYR A 71 21.26 -30.74 91.34
N ALA A 72 20.88 -32.00 91.08
CA ALA A 72 21.63 -33.13 91.60
C ALA A 72 22.78 -33.42 90.62
N PRO A 73 24.05 -33.32 91.02
CA PRO A 73 25.14 -33.77 90.15
C PRO A 73 24.97 -35.27 89.88
N ALA A 74 25.20 -35.68 88.63
CA ALA A 74 24.99 -37.06 88.20
C ALA A 74 25.80 -38.03 89.07
N GLY A 75 25.10 -38.81 89.89
CA GLY A 75 25.69 -39.74 90.86
C GLY A 75 25.23 -39.56 92.32
N GLN A 76 24.57 -38.44 92.69
CA GLN A 76 24.00 -38.26 94.03
C GLN A 76 22.47 -38.30 94.01
N SER A 77 21.89 -39.35 94.60
CA SER A 77 20.45 -39.47 94.84
C SER A 77 19.98 -38.40 95.82
N SER A 78 18.91 -37.66 95.47
CA SER A 78 18.30 -36.66 96.36
C SER A 78 17.91 -37.26 97.72
N PRO A 79 18.18 -36.56 98.84
CA PRO A 79 17.87 -37.06 100.19
C PRO A 79 16.38 -37.00 100.56
N SER A 80 15.51 -36.62 99.62
CA SER A 80 14.05 -36.74 99.72
C SER A 80 13.51 -37.41 98.45
N GLY A 81 12.79 -38.53 98.64
CA GLY A 81 12.28 -39.40 97.57
C GLY A 81 11.12 -38.84 96.74
N GLN A 82 11.10 -37.53 96.48
CA GLN A 82 10.07 -36.85 95.67
C GLN A 82 10.67 -35.84 94.67
N ALA A 83 11.86 -36.13 94.13
CA ALA A 83 12.26 -35.56 92.85
C ALA A 83 11.37 -36.18 91.75
N SER A 84 10.19 -35.60 91.54
CA SER A 84 9.21 -36.12 90.58
C SER A 84 9.80 -36.08 89.18
N ALA A 85 10.07 -37.25 88.59
CA ALA A 85 10.52 -37.42 87.20
C ALA A 85 9.36 -37.16 86.21
N ARG A 86 8.66 -36.04 86.39
CA ARG A 86 7.72 -35.51 85.40
C ARG A 86 8.54 -34.95 84.24
N ALA A 87 8.15 -35.29 83.01
CA ALA A 87 8.69 -34.61 81.83
C ALA A 87 8.48 -33.10 82.00
N LEU A 88 9.52 -32.29 81.80
CA LEU A 88 9.46 -30.83 81.97
C LEU A 88 8.39 -30.18 81.07
N GLU A 89 8.07 -30.83 79.94
CA GLU A 89 7.00 -30.46 79.00
C GLU A 89 5.59 -30.48 79.62
N ALA A 90 5.38 -31.30 80.66
CA ALA A 90 4.09 -31.44 81.35
C ALA A 90 3.98 -30.53 82.59
N VAL A 91 5.00 -29.74 82.90
CA VAL A 91 5.02 -28.81 84.05
C VAL A 91 4.67 -27.40 83.58
N SER A 92 3.73 -26.73 84.25
CA SER A 92 3.35 -25.37 83.86
C SER A 92 4.44 -24.36 84.19
N VAL A 93 4.58 -23.30 83.37
CA VAL A 93 5.63 -22.27 83.58
C VAL A 93 5.51 -21.59 84.95
N SER A 94 4.30 -21.52 85.51
CA SER A 94 4.00 -21.03 86.86
C SER A 94 4.57 -21.88 87.99
N GLU A 95 4.82 -23.17 87.77
CA GLU A 95 5.44 -24.09 88.74
C GLU A 95 6.97 -24.01 88.75
N PHE A 96 7.59 -23.35 87.75
CA PHE A 96 9.04 -23.16 87.72
C PHE A 96 9.51 -22.16 88.79
N VAL A 97 10.77 -22.29 89.21
CA VAL A 97 11.39 -21.38 90.19
C VAL A 97 11.33 -19.93 89.70
N PRO A 98 10.95 -18.94 90.55
CA PRO A 98 10.78 -17.54 90.12
C PRO A 98 12.00 -16.92 89.43
N LEU A 99 13.22 -17.33 89.80
CA LEU A 99 14.44 -16.90 89.12
C LEU A 99 14.53 -17.42 87.67
N TYR A 100 14.10 -18.66 87.42
CA TYR A 100 13.99 -19.21 86.06
C TYR A 100 12.93 -18.45 85.26
N GLN A 101 11.73 -18.28 85.81
CA GLN A 101 10.64 -17.52 85.15
C GLN A 101 11.11 -16.11 84.75
N ARG A 102 11.78 -15.39 85.66
CA ARG A 102 12.32 -14.04 85.40
C ARG A 102 13.38 -14.05 84.31
N ARG A 103 14.31 -15.01 84.31
CA ARG A 103 15.35 -15.12 83.27
C ARG A 103 14.78 -15.55 81.91
N LEU A 104 13.81 -16.46 81.88
CA LEU A 104 13.09 -16.86 80.68
C LEU A 104 12.30 -15.69 80.08
N ALA A 105 11.61 -14.89 80.90
CA ALA A 105 10.94 -13.68 80.46
C ALA A 105 11.93 -12.64 79.89
N GLN A 106 13.10 -12.46 80.53
CA GLN A 106 14.17 -11.60 80.01
C GLN A 106 14.72 -12.10 78.67
N LEU A 107 14.95 -13.40 78.52
CA LEU A 107 15.37 -14.03 77.26
C LEU A 107 14.32 -13.82 76.17
N ARG A 108 13.04 -14.08 76.47
CA ARG A 108 11.92 -13.86 75.54
C ARG A 108 11.87 -12.41 75.05
N CYS A 109 11.96 -11.45 75.96
CA CYS A 109 11.97 -10.03 75.60
C CYS A 109 13.20 -9.64 74.76
N ARG A 110 14.38 -10.23 75.01
CA ARG A 110 15.56 -10.03 74.14
C ARG A 110 15.33 -10.61 72.75
N VAL A 111 14.95 -11.89 72.64
CA VAL A 111 14.75 -12.56 71.35
C VAL A 111 13.73 -11.82 70.47
N PHE A 112 12.60 -11.37 71.02
CA PHE A 112 11.59 -10.66 70.22
C PHE A 112 11.90 -9.19 69.89
N ARG A 113 12.89 -8.57 70.56
CA ARG A 113 13.25 -7.15 70.38
C ARG A 113 14.57 -6.96 69.64
N ASP A 114 15.53 -7.82 69.92
CA ASP A 114 16.94 -7.65 69.56
C ASP A 114 17.37 -8.57 68.40
N CYS A 115 16.64 -9.66 68.12
CA CYS A 115 16.91 -10.49 66.94
C CYS A 115 16.46 -9.77 65.65
N LYS A 116 17.44 -9.51 64.78
CA LYS A 116 17.25 -8.89 63.46
C LYS A 116 16.50 -9.84 62.52
N GLY A 117 15.73 -9.28 61.58
CA GLY A 117 15.16 -10.04 60.47
C GLY A 117 16.26 -10.69 59.63
N ARG A 118 16.03 -11.93 59.16
CA ARG A 118 17.04 -12.67 58.40
C ARG A 118 17.36 -11.92 57.10
N ALA A 119 18.63 -11.64 56.87
CA ALA A 119 19.14 -11.01 55.66
C ALA A 119 20.28 -11.87 55.06
N LEU A 120 20.57 -11.65 53.79
CA LEU A 120 21.73 -12.18 53.08
C LEU A 120 22.34 -11.02 52.30
N ASP A 121 23.65 -10.77 52.47
CA ASP A 121 24.38 -9.61 51.92
C ASP A 121 23.69 -8.24 52.13
N GLY A 122 22.98 -8.09 53.25
CA GLY A 122 22.22 -6.89 53.59
C GLY A 122 20.78 -6.85 53.04
N THR A 123 20.42 -7.70 52.08
CA THR A 123 19.06 -7.81 51.57
C THR A 123 18.19 -8.65 52.53
N ALA A 124 17.12 -8.03 53.04
CA ALA A 124 16.15 -8.71 53.91
C ALA A 124 15.42 -9.84 53.16
N LEU A 125 15.46 -11.05 53.70
CA LEU A 125 14.83 -12.22 53.09
C LEU A 125 13.32 -12.24 53.40
N THR A 126 12.52 -12.18 52.34
CA THR A 126 11.09 -12.47 52.42
C THR A 126 10.86 -13.98 52.61
N GLY A 127 9.68 -14.37 53.10
CA GLY A 127 9.34 -15.78 53.28
C GLY A 127 9.46 -16.60 51.98
N LEU A 128 9.03 -16.04 50.84
CA LEU A 128 9.14 -16.72 49.54
C LEU A 128 10.60 -16.87 49.08
N ALA A 129 11.43 -15.83 49.25
CA ALA A 129 12.86 -15.92 48.95
C ALA A 129 13.56 -16.97 49.82
N LEU A 130 13.22 -17.03 51.12
CA LEU A 130 13.74 -18.03 52.04
C LEU A 130 13.33 -19.46 51.63
N THR A 131 12.07 -19.70 51.26
CA THR A 131 11.63 -21.01 50.75
C THR A 131 12.42 -21.42 49.51
N ARG A 132 12.61 -20.51 48.53
CA ARG A 132 13.41 -20.80 47.32
C ARG A 132 14.87 -21.11 47.62
N ILE A 133 15.48 -20.37 48.55
CA ILE A 133 16.85 -20.67 49.00
C ILE A 133 16.89 -22.05 49.63
N LEU A 134 15.96 -22.39 50.53
CA LEU A 134 15.92 -23.70 51.17
C LEU A 134 15.72 -24.84 50.17
N GLU A 135 14.81 -24.70 49.20
CA GLU A 135 14.64 -25.65 48.08
C GLU A 135 15.98 -25.88 47.35
N LYS A 136 16.67 -24.79 46.95
CA LYS A 136 17.95 -24.87 46.22
C LYS A 136 19.11 -25.42 47.06
N LEU A 137 19.17 -25.10 48.35
CA LEU A 137 20.16 -25.67 49.28
C LEU A 137 19.96 -27.20 49.39
N VAL A 138 18.71 -27.66 49.53
CA VAL A 138 18.39 -29.10 49.62
C VAL A 138 18.66 -29.81 48.30
N GLU A 139 18.30 -29.23 47.16
CA GLU A 139 18.64 -29.76 45.84
C GLU A 139 20.16 -29.93 45.66
N GLY A 140 20.96 -28.91 45.99
CA GLY A 140 22.42 -28.95 45.90
C GLY A 140 23.04 -30.01 46.80
N ILE A 141 22.63 -30.08 48.08
CA ILE A 141 23.10 -31.11 49.03
C ILE A 141 22.78 -32.52 48.52
N ASN A 142 21.56 -32.75 48.02
CA ASN A 142 21.16 -34.04 47.45
C ASN A 142 21.90 -34.37 46.14
N GLY A 143 22.36 -33.35 45.40
CA GLY A 143 23.23 -33.50 44.23
C GLY A 143 24.71 -33.73 44.55
N GLY A 144 25.12 -33.65 45.82
CA GLY A 144 26.53 -33.74 46.24
C GLY A 144 27.33 -32.44 46.07
N GLU A 145 26.66 -31.31 45.81
CA GLU A 145 27.28 -29.98 45.75
C GLU A 145 27.37 -29.34 47.14
N ILE A 146 28.35 -28.45 47.33
CA ILE A 146 28.43 -27.57 48.52
C ILE A 146 27.70 -26.26 48.15
N PRO A 147 26.52 -25.96 48.70
CA PRO A 147 25.74 -24.82 48.21
C PRO A 147 26.26 -23.47 48.72
N GLU A 148 26.70 -22.61 47.81
CA GLU A 148 27.04 -21.22 48.12
C GLU A 148 25.78 -20.34 48.17
N SER A 149 25.28 -20.08 49.38
CA SER A 149 24.03 -19.33 49.65
C SER A 149 23.96 -17.96 48.95
N VAL A 150 25.07 -17.23 48.90
CA VAL A 150 25.21 -15.92 48.23
C VAL A 150 24.94 -16.01 46.73
N ARG A 151 25.57 -16.95 46.02
CA ARG A 151 25.33 -17.16 44.57
C ARG A 151 23.89 -17.58 44.28
N LEU A 152 23.30 -18.36 45.18
CA LEU A 152 21.90 -18.82 45.04
C LEU A 152 20.90 -17.66 45.09
N LEU A 153 21.08 -16.66 45.98
CA LEU A 153 20.16 -15.51 46.04
C LEU A 153 20.11 -14.77 44.71
N GLY A 154 21.27 -14.41 44.13
CA GLY A 154 21.33 -13.70 42.85
C GLY A 154 20.58 -14.45 41.74
N SER A 155 20.79 -15.77 41.63
CA SER A 155 20.06 -16.61 40.66
C SER A 155 18.55 -16.59 40.90
N ILE A 156 18.11 -16.79 42.16
CA ILE A 156 16.69 -16.81 42.54
C ILE A 156 16.01 -15.46 42.24
N GLN A 157 16.67 -14.34 42.53
CA GLN A 157 16.15 -13.01 42.21
C GLN A 157 15.99 -12.81 40.70
N HIS A 158 17.01 -13.20 39.91
CA HIS A 158 16.96 -13.13 38.45
C HIS A 158 15.84 -14.00 37.86
N ASP A 159 15.63 -15.20 38.40
CA ASP A 159 14.61 -16.13 37.89
C ASP A 159 13.18 -15.75 38.30
N GLU A 160 12.93 -15.34 39.55
CA GLU A 160 11.61 -14.83 39.93
C GLU A 160 11.29 -13.50 39.21
N CYS A 161 12.27 -12.60 39.02
CA CYS A 161 12.07 -11.39 38.19
C CYS A 161 11.79 -11.73 36.72
N ARG A 162 12.50 -12.71 36.13
CA ARG A 162 12.24 -13.19 34.76
C ARG A 162 10.84 -13.77 34.63
N ARG A 163 10.42 -14.60 35.59
CA ARG A 163 9.10 -15.21 35.66
C ARG A 163 7.99 -14.16 35.76
N TRP A 164 8.12 -13.21 36.68
CA TRP A 164 7.13 -12.13 36.86
C TRP A 164 7.06 -11.18 35.66
N LYS A 165 8.19 -10.92 34.99
CA LYS A 165 8.21 -10.22 33.71
C LYS A 165 7.37 -10.96 32.67
N GLN A 166 7.60 -12.27 32.47
CA GLN A 166 6.85 -13.08 31.51
C GLN A 166 5.34 -13.12 31.82
N VAL A 167 4.96 -13.36 33.08
CA VAL A 167 3.55 -13.34 33.51
C VAL A 167 2.88 -12.00 33.19
N CYS A 168 3.56 -10.87 33.43
CA CYS A 168 3.04 -9.55 33.10
C CYS A 168 2.97 -9.29 31.58
N GLU A 169 3.92 -9.78 30.79
CA GLU A 169 3.89 -9.70 29.32
C GLU A 169 2.73 -10.49 28.71
N GLU A 170 2.53 -11.73 29.16
CA GLU A 170 1.46 -12.61 28.67
C GLU A 170 0.08 -12.07 29.05
N ALA A 171 -0.09 -11.64 30.30
CA ALA A 171 -1.36 -11.07 30.78
C ALA A 171 -1.70 -9.73 30.10
N PHE A 172 -0.73 -8.83 29.92
CA PHE A 172 -0.91 -7.61 29.11
C PHE A 172 -1.33 -7.94 27.67
N THR A 173 -0.62 -8.88 27.03
CA THR A 173 -0.89 -9.28 25.64
C THR A 173 -2.26 -9.94 25.51
N LYS A 174 -2.75 -10.64 26.54
CA LYS A 174 -4.11 -11.18 26.55
C LYS A 174 -5.16 -10.08 26.70
N GLU A 175 -5.06 -9.25 27.74
CA GLU A 175 -6.07 -8.23 28.05
C GLU A 175 -6.17 -7.14 26.96
N LEU A 176 -5.04 -6.78 26.33
CA LEU A 176 -5.02 -5.87 25.17
C LEU A 176 -5.79 -6.45 23.98
N ARG A 177 -5.64 -7.76 23.71
CA ARG A 177 -6.34 -8.44 22.61
C ARG A 177 -7.82 -8.57 22.88
N ASP A 178 -8.18 -9.06 24.07
CA ASP A 178 -9.56 -9.28 24.49
C ASP A 178 -10.37 -7.96 24.54
N THR A 179 -9.72 -6.85 24.91
CA THR A 179 -10.38 -5.54 25.05
C THR A 179 -10.49 -4.77 23.71
N PHE A 180 -9.43 -4.79 22.89
CA PHE A 180 -9.30 -3.91 21.72
C PHE A 180 -9.22 -4.63 20.37
N GLN A 181 -8.45 -5.73 20.24
CA GLN A 181 -8.27 -6.38 18.91
C GLN A 181 -9.58 -6.93 18.33
N ALA A 182 -10.51 -7.39 19.16
CA ALA A 182 -11.83 -7.85 18.72
C ALA A 182 -12.71 -6.74 18.09
N LYS A 183 -12.37 -5.46 18.28
CA LYS A 183 -13.19 -4.31 17.88
C LYS A 183 -12.60 -3.47 16.74
N LEU A 184 -11.48 -3.90 16.14
CA LEU A 184 -10.74 -3.08 15.17
C LEU A 184 -11.56 -2.72 13.91
N PRO A 185 -11.35 -1.52 13.33
CA PRO A 185 -10.49 -0.45 13.81
C PRO A 185 -11.20 0.45 14.83
N ILE A 186 -10.42 0.99 15.76
CA ILE A 186 -10.86 1.91 16.82
C ILE A 186 -10.06 3.23 16.77
N PRO A 187 -10.51 4.31 17.46
CA PRO A 187 -9.73 5.53 17.59
C PRO A 187 -8.34 5.28 18.18
N SER A 188 -7.26 5.70 17.49
CA SER A 188 -5.89 5.48 17.98
C SER A 188 -5.65 6.05 19.38
N LYS A 189 -6.32 7.16 19.73
CA LYS A 189 -6.29 7.75 21.07
C LYS A 189 -6.86 6.81 22.14
N GLU A 190 -7.99 6.14 21.86
CA GLU A 190 -8.62 5.19 22.77
C GLU A 190 -7.74 3.95 22.98
N LEU A 191 -7.15 3.44 21.90
CA LEU A 191 -6.17 2.34 21.97
C LEU A 191 -4.92 2.73 22.77
N GLN A 192 -4.41 3.94 22.57
CA GLN A 192 -3.22 4.44 23.28
C GLN A 192 -3.50 4.66 24.78
N GLU A 193 -4.57 5.38 25.13
CA GLU A 193 -4.96 5.62 26.54
C GLU A 193 -5.28 4.29 27.26
N GLY A 194 -5.96 3.37 26.58
CA GLY A 194 -6.22 2.02 27.07
C GLY A 194 -4.96 1.19 27.29
N ALA A 195 -4.05 1.17 26.30
CA ALA A 195 -2.78 0.47 26.41
C ALA A 195 -1.87 1.06 27.51
N GLU A 196 -1.83 2.39 27.67
CA GLU A 196 -1.11 3.04 28.78
C GLU A 196 -1.69 2.65 30.14
N SER A 197 -3.02 2.56 30.28
CA SER A 197 -3.67 2.08 31.51
C SER A 197 -3.24 0.65 31.84
N LEU A 198 -3.25 -0.25 30.85
CA LEU A 198 -2.76 -1.63 31.00
C LEU A 198 -1.25 -1.69 31.32
N GLN A 199 -0.43 -0.85 30.67
CA GLN A 199 1.01 -0.76 30.97
C GLN A 199 1.25 -0.35 32.43
N ARG A 200 0.48 0.61 32.96
CA ARG A 200 0.56 1.04 34.38
C ARG A 200 0.12 -0.10 35.31
N LYS A 201 -1.01 -0.78 35.01
CA LYS A 201 -1.53 -1.95 35.75
C LYS A 201 -0.47 -3.04 35.88
N TYR A 202 0.10 -3.50 34.76
CA TYR A 202 1.09 -4.59 34.77
C TYR A 202 2.48 -4.18 35.28
N SER A 203 2.88 -2.91 35.11
CA SER A 203 4.07 -2.36 35.77
C SER A 203 3.93 -2.30 37.29
N HIS A 204 2.72 -2.07 37.80
CA HIS A 204 2.42 -2.09 39.23
C HIS A 204 2.36 -3.52 39.77
N HIS A 205 1.75 -4.44 39.03
CA HIS A 205 1.72 -5.88 39.35
C HIS A 205 3.14 -6.44 39.47
N PHE A 206 4.03 -6.12 38.53
CA PHE A 206 5.45 -6.46 38.62
C PHE A 206 6.11 -5.90 39.89
N LYS A 207 5.84 -4.63 40.25
CA LYS A 207 6.40 -4.00 41.46
C LYS A 207 5.95 -4.70 42.76
N ILE A 208 4.71 -5.20 42.82
CA ILE A 208 4.18 -5.87 44.03
C ILE A 208 4.78 -7.27 44.20
N HIS A 209 4.93 -8.02 43.09
CA HIS A 209 5.18 -9.46 43.17
C HIS A 209 6.61 -9.89 42.82
N ALA A 210 7.38 -9.11 42.06
CA ALA A 210 8.77 -9.44 41.76
C ALA A 210 9.65 -9.24 43.01
N ILE A 211 10.54 -10.20 43.27
CA ILE A 211 11.49 -10.18 44.38
C ILE A 211 12.89 -10.08 43.81
N GLY A 212 13.64 -9.09 44.28
CA GLY A 212 15.04 -8.88 43.92
C GLY A 212 15.60 -7.62 44.55
N ASP A 213 16.91 -7.45 44.45
CA ASP A 213 17.57 -6.19 44.81
C ASP A 213 17.12 -5.09 43.83
N ASP A 214 17.22 -3.83 44.25
CA ASP A 214 16.76 -2.68 43.47
C ASP A 214 17.36 -2.62 42.06
N GLU A 215 18.57 -3.15 41.87
CA GLU A 215 19.28 -3.20 40.58
C GLU A 215 18.64 -4.22 39.64
N VAL A 216 18.42 -5.44 40.15
CA VAL A 216 17.76 -6.54 39.42
C VAL A 216 16.33 -6.14 39.08
N LEU A 217 15.58 -5.59 40.04
CA LEU A 217 14.23 -5.07 39.83
C LEU A 217 14.22 -3.94 38.79
N ARG A 218 15.15 -2.98 38.84
CA ARG A 218 15.29 -1.90 37.83
C ARG A 218 15.54 -2.47 36.44
N HIS A 219 16.43 -3.47 36.32
CA HIS A 219 16.76 -4.11 35.05
C HIS A 219 15.53 -4.77 34.40
N TYR A 220 14.86 -5.69 35.08
CA TYR A 220 13.69 -6.39 34.53
C TYR A 220 12.48 -5.48 34.33
N LYS A 221 12.25 -4.50 35.22
CA LYS A 221 11.19 -3.49 35.04
C LYS A 221 11.40 -2.63 33.80
N THR A 222 12.65 -2.30 33.46
CA THR A 222 12.97 -1.55 32.24
C THR A 222 12.74 -2.40 31.00
N GLN A 223 13.18 -3.66 31.01
CA GLN A 223 12.88 -4.60 29.93
C GLN A 223 11.37 -4.83 29.74
N LEU A 224 10.60 -4.96 30.83
CA LEU A 224 9.15 -5.10 30.79
C LEU A 224 8.51 -3.89 30.12
N LYS A 225 8.80 -2.66 30.59
CA LYS A 225 8.29 -1.42 29.98
C LYS A 225 8.58 -1.34 28.48
N GLU A 226 9.81 -1.64 28.08
CA GLU A 226 10.23 -1.62 26.68
C GLU A 226 9.48 -2.65 25.84
N LYS A 227 9.25 -3.86 26.38
CA LYS A 227 8.47 -4.90 25.71
C LYS A 227 6.99 -4.51 25.58
N LEU A 228 6.37 -4.01 26.65
CA LEU A 228 4.96 -3.61 26.62
C LEU A 228 4.74 -2.46 25.62
N ARG A 229 5.67 -1.49 25.54
CA ARG A 229 5.69 -0.45 24.50
C ARG A 229 5.67 -1.05 23.09
N ARG A 230 6.62 -1.95 22.77
CA ARG A 230 6.68 -2.62 21.45
C ARG A 230 5.43 -3.43 21.11
N ILE A 231 4.69 -3.94 22.10
CA ILE A 231 3.40 -4.62 21.87
C ILE A 231 2.30 -3.59 21.57
N THR A 232 2.28 -2.46 22.27
CA THR A 232 1.39 -1.32 21.96
C THR A 232 1.64 -0.76 20.57
N ASP A 233 2.90 -0.54 20.19
CA ASP A 233 3.27 0.01 18.87
C ASP A 233 2.74 -0.90 17.74
N ARG A 234 2.92 -2.22 17.87
CA ARG A 234 2.36 -3.21 16.92
C ARG A 234 0.84 -3.20 16.87
N ALA A 235 0.17 -3.07 18.01
CA ALA A 235 -1.29 -2.99 18.04
C ALA A 235 -1.83 -1.71 17.38
N LEU A 236 -1.08 -0.59 17.47
CA LEU A 236 -1.39 0.65 16.74
C LEU A 236 -1.19 0.46 15.23
N GLU A 237 -0.09 -0.15 14.79
CA GLU A 237 0.14 -0.50 13.38
C GLU A 237 -0.96 -1.43 12.81
N GLU A 238 -1.36 -2.45 13.57
CA GLU A 238 -2.46 -3.36 13.20
C GLU A 238 -3.79 -2.61 13.08
N ASN A 239 -4.10 -1.71 14.04
CA ASN A 239 -5.29 -0.87 14.00
C ASN A 239 -5.33 0.03 12.75
N GLU A 240 -4.18 0.63 12.38
CA GLU A 240 -4.07 1.44 11.16
C GLU A 240 -4.25 0.60 9.90
N ARG A 241 -3.63 -0.59 9.81
CA ARG A 241 -3.83 -1.52 8.69
C ARG A 241 -5.30 -1.95 8.54
N HIS A 242 -5.99 -2.25 9.65
CA HIS A 242 -7.42 -2.56 9.63
C HIS A 242 -8.28 -1.35 9.24
N ALA A 243 -7.90 -0.14 9.66
CA ALA A 243 -8.56 1.09 9.23
C ALA A 243 -8.39 1.33 7.73
N GLU A 244 -7.15 1.24 7.22
CA GLU A 244 -6.84 1.34 5.79
C GLU A 244 -7.61 0.34 4.96
N TRP A 245 -7.67 -0.92 5.39
CA TRP A 245 -8.38 -1.98 4.67
C TRP A 245 -9.89 -1.68 4.60
N LYS A 246 -10.54 -1.31 5.71
CA LYS A 246 -11.97 -0.90 5.69
C LYS A 246 -12.19 0.36 4.84
N CYS A 247 -11.26 1.31 4.85
CA CYS A 247 -11.30 2.50 3.99
C CYS A 247 -11.26 2.13 2.50
N ARG A 248 -10.29 1.30 2.08
CA ARG A 248 -10.12 0.83 0.70
C ARG A 248 -11.35 0.05 0.23
N GLN A 249 -11.90 -0.84 1.08
CA GLN A 249 -13.15 -1.55 0.75
C GLN A 249 -14.32 -0.60 0.58
N LYS A 250 -14.51 0.38 1.48
CA LYS A 250 -15.59 1.38 1.33
C LYS A 250 -15.44 2.21 0.06
N ALA A 251 -14.21 2.64 -0.26
CA ALA A 251 -13.92 3.44 -1.45
C ALA A 251 -14.27 2.65 -2.73
N LYS A 252 -13.84 1.38 -2.79
CA LYS A 252 -14.18 0.49 -3.90
C LYS A 252 -15.69 0.27 -4.04
N MET A 253 -16.38 -0.09 -2.95
CA MET A 253 -17.84 -0.32 -2.98
C MET A 253 -18.63 0.91 -3.47
N LEU A 254 -18.16 2.13 -3.15
CA LEU A 254 -18.77 3.36 -3.66
C LEU A 254 -18.39 3.66 -5.12
N SER A 255 -17.16 3.37 -5.54
CA SER A 255 -16.73 3.43 -6.95
C SER A 255 -17.56 2.50 -7.84
N ASP A 256 -17.73 1.25 -7.39
CA ASP A 256 -18.54 0.23 -8.04
C ASP A 256 -20.02 0.67 -8.12
N LYS A 257 -20.58 1.23 -7.03
CA LYS A 257 -21.95 1.79 -6.99
C LYS A 257 -22.15 2.98 -7.95
N LEU A 258 -21.17 3.88 -8.06
CA LEU A 258 -21.20 5.03 -8.98
C LEU A 258 -20.83 4.65 -10.43
N GLY A 259 -20.46 3.38 -10.66
CA GLY A 259 -20.04 2.85 -11.96
C GLY A 259 -18.73 3.43 -12.49
N ILE A 260 -17.91 4.07 -11.65
CA ILE A 260 -16.71 4.82 -12.08
C ILE A 260 -15.70 3.85 -12.71
N ASP A 261 -15.38 2.76 -12.02
CA ASP A 261 -14.47 1.73 -12.54
C ASP A 261 -14.98 1.11 -13.86
N GLN A 262 -16.30 0.95 -14.01
CA GLN A 262 -16.92 0.46 -15.25
C GLN A 262 -16.77 1.50 -16.38
N LYS A 263 -17.12 2.76 -16.13
CA LYS A 263 -16.99 3.88 -17.09
C LYS A 263 -15.54 4.08 -17.55
N ILE A 264 -14.56 3.98 -16.64
CA ILE A 264 -13.13 3.99 -16.98
C ILE A 264 -12.80 2.79 -17.89
N SER A 265 -13.19 1.57 -17.49
CA SER A 265 -12.83 0.36 -18.25
C SER A 265 -13.47 0.29 -19.64
N GLY A 266 -14.67 0.85 -19.81
CA GLY A 266 -15.38 0.93 -21.08
C GLY A 266 -15.05 2.15 -21.93
N LYS A 267 -14.04 2.97 -21.56
CA LYS A 267 -13.69 4.24 -22.21
C LYS A 267 -14.90 5.19 -22.39
N LEU A 268 -15.82 5.21 -21.43
CA LEU A 268 -17.09 5.96 -21.52
C LEU A 268 -16.96 7.45 -21.15
N TYR A 269 -15.83 7.87 -20.58
CA TYR A 269 -15.54 9.28 -20.33
C TYR A 269 -15.04 9.95 -21.62
N MET A 270 -15.78 10.96 -22.10
CA MET A 270 -15.39 11.76 -23.26
C MET A 270 -14.43 12.90 -22.90
N ASP A 271 -14.47 13.37 -21.65
CA ASP A 271 -13.57 14.38 -21.12
C ASP A 271 -13.18 14.09 -19.66
N LEU A 272 -12.20 14.85 -19.16
CA LEU A 272 -11.75 14.81 -17.77
C LEU A 272 -12.71 15.50 -16.79
N GLN A 273 -13.67 16.29 -17.26
CA GLN A 273 -14.60 17.01 -16.40
C GLN A 273 -15.67 16.07 -15.85
N ALA A 274 -16.28 15.24 -16.70
CA ALA A 274 -17.23 14.20 -16.30
C ALA A 274 -16.62 13.22 -15.29
N LEU A 275 -15.33 12.89 -15.44
CA LEU A 275 -14.59 12.09 -14.45
C LEU A 275 -14.41 12.85 -13.12
N ASN A 276 -14.07 14.13 -13.15
CA ASN A 276 -13.93 14.94 -11.94
C ASN A 276 -15.27 15.11 -11.19
N ASP A 277 -16.40 15.19 -11.91
CA ASP A 277 -17.74 15.32 -11.33
C ASP A 277 -18.16 14.02 -10.61
N ASP A 278 -17.95 12.86 -11.26
CA ASP A 278 -18.16 11.54 -10.62
C ASP A 278 -17.25 11.35 -9.39
N LEU A 279 -16.00 11.84 -9.43
CA LEU A 279 -15.08 11.80 -8.29
C LEU A 279 -15.46 12.80 -7.17
N ALA A 280 -16.12 13.91 -7.50
CA ALA A 280 -16.71 14.82 -6.52
C ALA A 280 -17.89 14.17 -5.80
N LEU A 281 -18.75 13.43 -6.52
CA LEU A 281 -19.81 12.61 -5.94
C LEU A 281 -19.23 11.49 -5.05
N LEU A 282 -18.17 10.81 -5.49
CA LEU A 282 -17.46 9.81 -4.67
C LEU A 282 -16.94 10.42 -3.35
N ARG A 283 -16.34 11.62 -3.39
CA ARG A 283 -15.91 12.34 -2.18
C ARG A 283 -17.09 12.64 -1.23
N GLN A 284 -18.22 13.06 -1.79
CA GLN A 284 -19.43 13.38 -1.03
C GLN A 284 -20.05 12.15 -0.36
N GLU A 285 -20.22 11.04 -1.09
CA GLU A 285 -20.78 9.80 -0.53
C GLU A 285 -19.81 9.10 0.45
N TYR A 286 -18.50 9.22 0.25
CA TYR A 286 -17.52 8.60 1.13
C TYR A 286 -17.50 9.23 2.53
N ALA A 287 -17.76 10.53 2.64
CA ALA A 287 -17.75 11.28 3.90
C ALA A 287 -18.95 12.25 4.03
N PRO A 288 -20.19 11.74 4.20
CA PRO A 288 -21.41 12.58 4.19
C PRO A 288 -21.43 13.67 5.29
N ASN A 289 -20.66 13.49 6.37
CA ASN A 289 -20.58 14.42 7.51
C ASN A 289 -19.20 15.11 7.69
N SER A 290 -18.32 15.13 6.67
CA SER A 290 -17.09 15.93 6.77
C SER A 290 -17.37 17.42 6.52
N TYR A 291 -17.72 18.13 7.60
CA TYR A 291 -17.78 19.59 7.67
C TYR A 291 -16.40 20.24 7.42
N CYS A 292 -15.96 20.29 6.16
CA CYS A 292 -14.77 21.01 5.73
C CYS A 292 -14.91 21.55 4.28
N ARG A 293 -16.08 22.11 3.94
CA ARG A 293 -16.33 22.76 2.64
C ARG A 293 -15.43 24.00 2.36
N HIS A 294 -14.71 24.53 3.36
CA HIS A 294 -13.98 25.80 3.23
C HIS A 294 -12.44 25.72 3.35
N ALA A 295 -11.88 24.70 4.01
CA ALA A 295 -10.44 24.70 4.31
C ALA A 295 -9.54 24.25 3.13
N CYS A 296 -10.05 23.43 2.21
CA CYS A 296 -9.24 22.88 1.12
C CYS A 296 -9.23 23.77 -0.14
N PHE A 297 -10.29 24.54 -0.37
CA PHE A 297 -10.47 25.36 -1.58
C PHE A 297 -9.40 26.46 -1.72
N CYS A 298 -8.95 27.06 -0.60
CA CYS A 298 -7.90 28.09 -0.62
C CYS A 298 -6.54 27.56 -1.09
N CYS A 299 -6.18 26.30 -0.78
CA CYS A 299 -4.93 25.72 -1.27
C CYS A 299 -4.99 25.42 -2.78
N THR A 300 -6.13 24.98 -3.30
CA THR A 300 -6.28 24.72 -4.75
C THR A 300 -6.32 26.02 -5.55
N LEU A 301 -6.98 27.08 -5.04
CA LEU A 301 -6.99 28.38 -5.71
C LEU A 301 -5.59 29.00 -5.82
N LEU A 302 -4.78 28.90 -4.75
CA LEU A 302 -3.38 29.36 -4.77
C LEU A 302 -2.53 28.59 -5.79
N CYS A 303 -2.74 27.29 -5.98
CA CYS A 303 -2.09 26.55 -7.07
C CYS A 303 -2.60 26.95 -8.46
N GLN A 304 -3.91 27.16 -8.63
CA GLN A 304 -4.48 27.55 -9.94
C GLN A 304 -4.14 28.99 -10.36
N LEU A 305 -3.94 29.90 -9.41
CA LEU A 305 -3.48 31.27 -9.68
C LEU A 305 -2.02 31.31 -10.16
N VAL A 306 -1.14 30.44 -9.64
CA VAL A 306 0.26 30.36 -10.09
C VAL A 306 0.36 29.72 -11.48
N SER A 307 -0.43 28.68 -11.79
CA SER A 307 -0.45 28.05 -13.13
C SER A 307 -1.09 28.90 -14.24
N ARG A 308 -1.61 30.10 -13.93
CA ARG A 308 -2.11 31.06 -14.93
C ARG A 308 -1.10 32.15 -15.32
N CYS A 309 0.11 32.14 -14.74
CA CYS A 309 1.14 33.13 -15.06
C CYS A 309 2.04 32.75 -16.26
N ASP A 310 1.90 31.55 -16.83
CA ASP A 310 2.77 31.04 -17.93
C ASP A 310 2.17 31.18 -19.34
N VAL A 311 1.04 31.87 -19.50
CA VAL A 311 0.41 32.11 -20.83
C VAL A 311 -0.03 33.56 -20.97
N ASP A 312 0.94 34.44 -21.26
CA ASP A 312 0.92 35.40 -22.38
C ASP A 312 2.03 36.44 -22.22
N GLY A 313 2.79 36.66 -23.29
CA GLY A 313 3.97 37.53 -23.26
C GLY A 313 3.63 39.02 -23.27
N PHE A 314 3.50 39.63 -22.09
CA PHE A 314 3.49 41.08 -21.93
C PHE A 314 4.25 41.55 -20.68
N ALA A 315 5.03 42.62 -20.85
CA ALA A 315 5.64 43.43 -19.80
C ALA A 315 5.73 44.89 -20.32
N PRO A 316 5.92 45.92 -19.48
CA PRO A 316 6.06 45.92 -18.02
C PRO A 316 5.14 46.93 -17.27
N ALA A 317 4.96 46.76 -15.97
CA ALA A 317 4.65 47.87 -15.04
C ALA A 317 5.15 47.55 -13.61
N ALA A 318 5.87 48.49 -13.01
CA ALA A 318 6.67 48.31 -11.79
C ALA A 318 5.89 47.95 -10.51
N VAL A 319 6.40 46.94 -9.78
CA VAL A 319 6.24 46.74 -8.32
C VAL A 319 7.60 46.25 -7.79
N PRO A 320 8.13 46.77 -6.66
CA PRO A 320 9.55 46.65 -6.35
C PRO A 320 9.98 45.28 -5.80
N ALA A 321 11.19 44.85 -6.18
CA ALA A 321 11.91 43.76 -5.51
C ALA A 321 12.28 44.18 -4.07
N PRO A 322 12.18 43.26 -3.10
CA PRO A 322 13.33 42.37 -2.87
C PRO A 322 12.92 40.92 -2.55
N PHE A 323 12.51 40.14 -3.58
CA PHE A 323 12.30 38.70 -3.47
C PHE A 323 12.76 37.95 -4.73
N LEU A 324 14.04 38.13 -5.09
CA LEU A 324 14.73 37.31 -6.09
C LEU A 324 16.00 36.68 -5.50
N ALA A 325 15.80 35.63 -4.70
CA ALA A 325 16.83 34.69 -4.33
C ALA A 325 16.20 33.30 -4.13
N ALA A 326 16.81 32.28 -4.75
CA ALA A 326 16.43 30.86 -4.74
C ALA A 326 15.07 30.47 -5.38
N CYS A 327 15.13 29.95 -6.61
CA CYS A 327 14.12 29.01 -7.13
C CYS A 327 14.44 27.58 -6.65
N PRO A 328 13.55 26.88 -5.92
CA PRO A 328 13.77 25.50 -5.49
C PRO A 328 12.76 24.53 -6.12
N CYS A 329 12.76 24.42 -7.46
CA CYS A 329 11.81 23.58 -8.19
C CYS A 329 12.02 22.06 -7.97
N ALA A 330 13.17 21.65 -7.44
CA ALA A 330 13.50 20.25 -7.15
C ALA A 330 13.12 19.79 -5.72
N ASP A 331 13.12 20.69 -4.73
CA ASP A 331 12.90 20.31 -3.33
C ASP A 331 11.42 20.12 -2.96
N PHE A 332 10.48 20.65 -3.74
CA PHE A 332 9.06 20.67 -3.38
C PHE A 332 8.46 19.26 -3.18
N VAL A 333 8.91 18.27 -3.95
CA VAL A 333 8.49 16.86 -3.80
C VAL A 333 9.07 16.26 -2.52
N ALA A 334 10.34 16.51 -2.22
CA ALA A 334 11.01 16.02 -1.02
C ALA A 334 10.45 16.68 0.26
N GLN A 335 10.15 17.97 0.21
CA GLN A 335 9.61 18.75 1.33
C GLN A 335 8.14 18.40 1.58
N ARG A 336 7.33 18.19 0.52
CA ARG A 336 5.97 17.64 0.64
C ARG A 336 5.96 16.20 1.16
N ALA A 337 6.96 15.37 0.80
CA ALA A 337 7.14 14.04 1.38
C ALA A 337 7.55 14.09 2.87
N ARG A 338 8.45 15.00 3.26
CA ARG A 338 8.83 15.22 4.68
C ARG A 338 7.66 15.74 5.52
N LEU A 339 6.87 16.70 5.01
CA LEU A 339 5.65 17.19 5.66
C LEU A 339 4.52 16.15 5.71
N ARG A 340 4.44 15.24 4.73
CA ARG A 340 3.54 14.06 4.78
C ARG A 340 3.97 13.08 5.87
N ARG A 341 5.28 12.80 6.02
CA ARG A 341 5.81 11.95 7.11
C ARG A 341 5.59 12.59 8.48
N TYR A 342 5.97 13.86 8.67
CA TYR A 342 5.83 14.57 9.95
C TYR A 342 4.36 14.76 10.40
N ASN A 343 3.38 14.76 9.48
CA ASN A 343 1.95 14.78 9.84
C ASN A 343 1.32 13.39 10.04
N ALA A 344 2.00 12.30 9.66
CA ALA A 344 1.52 10.94 9.87
C ALA A 344 1.57 10.57 11.37
N ASP A 345 2.66 10.95 12.05
CA ASP A 345 3.00 10.54 13.43
C ASP A 345 2.04 11.04 14.53
N ILE A 346 0.97 11.78 14.19
CA ILE A 346 0.12 12.51 15.17
C ILE A 346 -1.39 12.17 15.03
N ARG A 347 -1.87 11.54 13.95
CA ARG A 347 -3.30 11.65 13.56
C ARG A 347 -4.01 10.32 13.27
N GLY A 348 -4.94 9.97 14.15
CA GLY A 348 -5.76 8.74 14.07
C GLY A 348 -6.81 8.70 12.93
N PRO A 349 -7.88 7.88 13.04
CA PRO A 349 -8.60 7.31 11.89
C PRO A 349 -9.07 8.29 10.80
N ARG A 350 -9.44 9.54 11.16
CA ARG A 350 -9.84 10.57 10.18
C ARG A 350 -8.76 10.87 9.14
N TYR A 351 -7.48 10.83 9.52
CA TYR A 351 -6.37 11.03 8.59
C TYR A 351 -6.22 9.84 7.63
N VAL A 352 -6.34 8.61 8.15
CA VAL A 352 -6.35 7.38 7.33
C VAL A 352 -7.49 7.41 6.31
N HIS A 353 -8.72 7.77 6.72
CA HIS A 353 -9.85 7.93 5.81
C HIS A 353 -9.57 8.91 4.66
N GLN A 354 -9.00 10.08 4.97
CA GLN A 354 -8.72 11.11 3.95
C GLN A 354 -7.52 10.75 3.07
N ARG A 355 -6.47 10.14 3.63
CA ARG A 355 -5.28 9.70 2.88
C ARG A 355 -5.65 8.61 1.88
N VAL A 356 -6.35 7.56 2.34
CA VAL A 356 -6.79 6.45 1.49
C VAL A 356 -7.77 6.91 0.40
N LEU A 357 -8.71 7.80 0.73
CA LEU A 357 -9.62 8.37 -0.28
C LEU A 357 -8.86 9.14 -1.35
N ASN A 358 -7.92 10.00 -0.96
CA ASN A 358 -7.12 10.77 -1.92
C ASN A 358 -6.23 9.86 -2.77
N GLU A 359 -5.53 8.88 -2.19
CA GLU A 359 -4.74 7.89 -2.95
C GLU A 359 -5.60 7.11 -3.95
N TYR A 360 -6.82 6.73 -3.58
CA TYR A 360 -7.74 6.01 -4.46
C TYR A 360 -8.29 6.91 -5.58
N ILE A 361 -8.59 8.18 -5.28
CA ILE A 361 -9.00 9.16 -6.29
C ILE A 361 -7.86 9.48 -7.25
N ASP A 362 -6.62 9.64 -6.77
CA ASP A 362 -5.45 9.86 -7.62
C ASP A 362 -5.21 8.66 -8.57
N GLN A 363 -5.48 7.43 -8.10
CA GLN A 363 -5.47 6.22 -8.95
C GLN A 363 -6.59 6.21 -10.00
N LEU A 364 -7.82 6.59 -9.63
CA LEU A 364 -8.93 6.70 -10.59
C LEU A 364 -8.71 7.82 -11.60
N LEU A 365 -8.17 8.97 -11.18
CA LEU A 365 -7.79 10.07 -12.07
C LEU A 365 -6.73 9.62 -13.08
N SER A 366 -5.66 8.95 -12.63
CA SER A 366 -4.62 8.44 -13.53
C SER A 366 -5.17 7.42 -14.54
N ARG A 367 -5.99 6.46 -14.09
CA ARG A 367 -6.61 5.46 -14.98
C ARG A 367 -7.61 6.09 -15.96
N GLY A 368 -8.43 7.03 -15.50
CA GLY A 368 -9.41 7.73 -16.31
C GLY A 368 -8.77 8.69 -17.32
N ALA A 369 -7.70 9.40 -16.94
CA ALA A 369 -6.94 10.25 -17.86
C ALA A 369 -6.33 9.44 -19.02
N ASN A 370 -5.78 8.26 -18.73
CA ASN A 370 -5.28 7.35 -19.76
C ASN A 370 -6.43 6.84 -20.66
N ALA A 371 -7.57 6.45 -20.08
CA ALA A 371 -8.73 5.98 -20.84
C ALA A 371 -9.32 7.07 -21.78
N VAL A 372 -9.37 8.33 -21.32
CA VAL A 372 -9.78 9.49 -22.14
C VAL A 372 -8.75 9.75 -23.25
N ALA A 373 -7.45 9.73 -22.94
CA ALA A 373 -6.40 9.92 -23.93
C ALA A 373 -6.44 8.83 -25.03
N ASP A 374 -6.64 7.57 -24.64
CA ASP A 374 -6.81 6.46 -25.58
C ASP A 374 -8.08 6.63 -26.44
N ALA A 375 -9.20 7.04 -25.84
CA ALA A 375 -10.45 7.28 -26.57
C ALA A 375 -10.33 8.42 -27.59
N LEU A 376 -9.61 9.50 -27.23
CA LEU A 376 -9.32 10.60 -28.14
C LEU A 376 -8.35 10.20 -29.27
N GLN A 377 -7.37 9.31 -29.00
CA GLN A 377 -6.52 8.74 -30.05
C GLN A 377 -7.30 7.84 -31.01
N ASP A 378 -8.20 7.01 -30.50
CA ASP A 378 -9.05 6.15 -31.33
C ASP A 378 -9.99 6.99 -32.20
N LEU A 379 -10.61 8.05 -31.62
CA LEU A 379 -11.44 9.01 -32.36
C LEU A 379 -10.63 9.78 -33.43
N ALA A 380 -9.39 10.17 -33.14
CA ALA A 380 -8.51 10.82 -34.11
C ALA A 380 -8.14 9.89 -35.28
N ARG A 381 -7.87 8.61 -35.02
CA ARG A 381 -7.61 7.61 -36.07
C ARG A 381 -8.84 7.39 -36.97
N ASP A 382 -10.04 7.38 -36.40
CA ASP A 382 -11.27 7.23 -37.17
C ASP A 382 -11.65 8.51 -37.94
N SER A 383 -11.31 9.70 -37.42
CA SER A 383 -11.42 10.95 -38.18
C SER A 383 -10.41 11.04 -39.33
N GLU A 384 -9.16 10.58 -39.13
CA GLU A 384 -8.17 10.43 -40.20
C GLU A 384 -8.64 9.44 -41.29
N ARG A 385 -9.18 8.28 -40.91
CA ARG A 385 -9.73 7.28 -41.84
C ARG A 385 -10.91 7.84 -42.66
N THR A 386 -11.83 8.55 -42.00
CA THR A 386 -12.97 9.15 -42.69
C THR A 386 -12.55 10.33 -43.57
N ALA A 387 -11.59 11.15 -43.16
CA ALA A 387 -10.98 12.19 -44.00
C ALA A 387 -10.28 11.58 -45.24
N ALA A 388 -9.52 10.49 -45.08
CA ALA A 388 -8.88 9.79 -46.19
C ALA A 388 -9.92 9.19 -47.17
N LEU A 389 -11.00 8.59 -46.67
CA LEU A 389 -12.12 8.10 -47.47
C LEU A 389 -12.85 9.22 -48.23
N LEU A 390 -13.03 10.38 -47.60
CA LEU A 390 -13.61 11.56 -48.25
C LEU A 390 -12.66 12.09 -49.34
N HIS A 391 -11.37 12.25 -49.05
CA HIS A 391 -10.37 12.68 -50.02
C HIS A 391 -10.29 11.72 -51.22
N GLN A 392 -10.31 10.41 -50.99
CA GLN A 392 -10.37 9.42 -52.08
C GLN A 392 -11.64 9.58 -52.94
N LYS A 393 -12.81 9.80 -52.31
CA LYS A 393 -14.06 10.09 -53.05
C LYS A 393 -13.99 11.37 -53.87
N THR A 394 -13.32 12.41 -53.36
CA THR A 394 -13.08 13.66 -54.11
C THR A 394 -12.20 13.42 -55.32
N MET A 395 -11.05 12.73 -55.15
CA MET A 395 -10.15 12.38 -56.26
C MET A 395 -10.85 11.51 -57.33
N ASP A 396 -11.71 10.58 -56.93
CA ASP A 396 -12.51 9.78 -57.86
C ASP A 396 -13.68 10.54 -58.50
N ALA A 397 -14.14 11.63 -57.88
CA ALA A 397 -15.11 12.56 -58.48
C ALA A 397 -14.43 13.48 -59.51
N GLU A 398 -13.24 14.03 -59.21
CA GLU A 398 -12.42 14.81 -60.14
C GLU A 398 -12.09 14.00 -61.40
N ARG A 399 -11.60 12.77 -61.26
CA ARG A 399 -11.36 11.83 -62.37
C ARG A 399 -12.61 11.54 -63.22
N LYS A 400 -13.81 11.63 -62.65
CA LYS A 400 -15.08 11.49 -63.39
C LYS A 400 -15.45 12.80 -64.09
N GLY A 401 -15.18 13.95 -63.47
CA GLY A 401 -15.26 15.27 -64.09
C GLY A 401 -14.38 15.37 -65.33
N ASP A 402 -13.09 15.01 -65.23
CA ASP A 402 -12.15 15.00 -66.36
C ASP A 402 -12.63 14.11 -67.52
N LYS A 403 -13.25 12.97 -67.20
CA LYS A 403 -13.84 12.07 -68.20
C LYS A 403 -15.10 12.66 -68.83
N ALA A 404 -15.94 13.34 -68.05
CA ALA A 404 -17.12 14.04 -68.58
C ALA A 404 -16.72 15.16 -69.53
N VAL A 405 -15.75 16.01 -69.15
CA VAL A 405 -15.21 17.08 -70.01
C VAL A 405 -14.63 16.54 -71.32
N LYS A 406 -13.92 15.41 -71.29
CA LYS A 406 -13.44 14.75 -72.52
C LYS A 406 -14.58 14.26 -73.41
N LEU A 407 -15.63 13.65 -72.82
CA LEU A 407 -16.81 13.21 -73.56
C LEU A 407 -17.60 14.39 -74.14
N GLU A 408 -17.67 15.52 -73.43
CA GLU A 408 -18.26 16.77 -73.96
C GLU A 408 -17.45 17.32 -75.15
N GLN A 409 -16.12 17.30 -75.09
CA GLN A 409 -15.26 17.68 -76.22
C GLN A 409 -15.41 16.72 -77.42
N GLU A 410 -15.50 15.41 -77.19
CA GLU A 410 -15.77 14.43 -78.24
C GLU A 410 -17.15 14.63 -78.88
N LEU A 411 -18.17 14.99 -78.11
CA LEU A 411 -19.49 15.36 -78.63
C LEU A 411 -19.44 16.65 -79.46
N GLN A 412 -18.81 17.71 -78.97
CA GLN A 412 -18.65 18.97 -79.70
C GLN A 412 -17.92 18.79 -81.04
N ASN A 413 -16.88 17.96 -81.08
CA ASN A 413 -16.18 17.62 -82.32
C ASN A 413 -17.10 16.88 -83.30
N LYS A 414 -17.92 15.94 -82.83
CA LYS A 414 -18.89 15.23 -83.68
C LYS A 414 -20.02 16.14 -84.17
N ASP A 415 -20.53 17.03 -83.33
CA ASP A 415 -21.52 18.03 -83.74
C ASP A 415 -20.95 18.91 -84.88
N TYR A 416 -19.68 19.34 -84.75
CA TYR A 416 -18.97 20.06 -85.80
C TYR A 416 -18.78 19.23 -87.08
N GLU A 417 -18.38 17.97 -86.99
CA GLU A 417 -18.30 17.05 -88.14
C GLU A 417 -19.67 16.90 -88.85
N THR A 418 -20.76 16.73 -88.12
CA THR A 418 -22.11 16.67 -88.72
C THR A 418 -22.56 17.99 -89.36
N GLU A 419 -22.14 19.13 -88.81
CA GLU A 419 -22.46 20.44 -89.39
C GLU A 419 -21.60 20.74 -90.64
N GLN A 420 -20.36 20.23 -90.71
CA GLN A 420 -19.57 20.25 -91.95
C GLN A 420 -20.23 19.40 -93.05
N LEU A 421 -20.58 18.15 -92.74
CA LEU A 421 -21.27 17.26 -93.68
C LEU A 421 -22.62 17.83 -94.15
N ARG A 422 -23.32 18.60 -93.31
CA ARG A 422 -24.52 19.35 -93.70
C ARG A 422 -24.25 20.39 -94.77
N ARG A 423 -23.20 21.19 -94.60
CA ARG A 423 -22.81 22.23 -95.57
C ARG A 423 -22.36 21.62 -96.89
N GLU A 424 -21.57 20.54 -96.85
CA GLU A 424 -21.19 19.80 -98.04
C GLU A 424 -22.42 19.26 -98.80
N LEU A 425 -23.42 18.73 -98.10
CA LEU A 425 -24.70 18.31 -98.69
C LEU A 425 -25.56 19.46 -99.22
N GLU A 426 -25.45 20.67 -98.67
CA GLU A 426 -26.12 21.87 -99.19
C GLU A 426 -25.40 22.39 -100.44
N ASP A 427 -24.07 22.48 -100.43
CA ASP A 427 -23.24 22.83 -101.59
C ASP A 427 -23.43 21.84 -102.75
N GLU A 428 -23.51 20.53 -102.49
CA GLU A 428 -23.81 19.51 -103.50
C GLU A 428 -25.20 19.71 -104.12
N ARG A 429 -26.21 20.10 -103.31
CA ARG A 429 -27.56 20.40 -103.80
C ARG A 429 -27.59 21.66 -104.65
N GLU A 430 -26.87 22.71 -104.28
CA GLU A 430 -26.73 23.92 -105.09
C GLU A 430 -25.99 23.65 -106.41
N GLN A 431 -24.97 22.79 -106.40
CA GLN A 431 -24.31 22.35 -107.63
C GLN A 431 -25.25 21.55 -108.53
N GLN A 432 -26.08 20.65 -107.97
CA GLN A 432 -27.08 19.91 -108.74
C GLN A 432 -28.15 20.83 -109.35
N THR A 433 -28.66 21.82 -108.62
CA THR A 433 -29.65 22.75 -109.19
C THR A 433 -29.05 23.63 -110.29
N LEU A 434 -27.82 24.13 -110.11
CA LEU A 434 -27.09 24.85 -111.16
C LEU A 434 -26.83 23.98 -112.40
N GLN A 435 -26.56 22.70 -112.22
CA GLN A 435 -26.36 21.74 -113.32
C GLN A 435 -27.68 21.46 -114.07
N GLU A 436 -28.81 21.33 -113.36
CA GLU A 436 -30.14 21.27 -113.98
C GLU A 436 -30.50 22.56 -114.73
N GLU A 437 -30.15 23.74 -114.19
CA GLU A 437 -30.43 25.01 -114.87
C GLU A 437 -29.65 25.17 -116.17
N ARG A 438 -28.38 24.75 -116.22
CA ARG A 438 -27.61 24.67 -117.47
C ARG A 438 -28.29 23.74 -118.48
N TYR A 439 -28.70 22.55 -118.06
CA TYR A 439 -29.42 21.60 -118.93
C TYR A 439 -30.76 22.17 -119.45
N LYS A 440 -31.45 22.97 -118.64
CA LYS A 440 -32.67 23.72 -119.01
C LYS A 440 -32.39 24.91 -119.94
N GLN A 441 -31.18 25.46 -119.97
CA GLN A 441 -30.75 26.49 -120.93
C GLN A 441 -30.37 25.86 -122.27
N GLU A 442 -29.53 24.81 -122.28
CA GLU A 442 -29.15 24.07 -123.49
C GLU A 442 -30.38 23.53 -124.24
N THR A 443 -31.35 22.96 -123.51
CA THR A 443 -32.63 22.50 -124.12
C THR A 443 -33.56 23.62 -124.58
N LYS A 444 -33.37 24.87 -124.14
CA LYS A 444 -34.06 26.05 -124.70
C LYS A 444 -33.37 26.56 -125.97
N GLU A 445 -32.05 26.50 -126.05
CA GLU A 445 -31.29 26.88 -127.23
C GLU A 445 -31.51 25.89 -128.38
N LEU A 446 -31.42 24.58 -128.11
CA LEU A 446 -31.78 23.53 -129.08
C LEU A 446 -33.22 23.68 -129.61
N ARG A 447 -34.16 24.18 -128.80
CA ARG A 447 -35.54 24.48 -129.23
C ARG A 447 -35.66 25.73 -130.11
N ARG A 448 -34.74 26.69 -130.00
CA ARG A 448 -34.66 27.86 -130.90
C ARG A 448 -34.05 27.46 -132.24
N GLU A 449 -32.95 26.72 -132.24
CA GLU A 449 -32.31 26.22 -133.47
C GLU A 449 -33.28 25.33 -134.28
N LEU A 450 -34.03 24.45 -133.61
CA LEU A 450 -35.06 23.62 -134.26
C LEU A 450 -36.23 24.45 -134.82
N ALA A 451 -36.47 25.66 -134.31
CA ALA A 451 -37.48 26.57 -134.85
C ALA A 451 -36.97 27.31 -136.11
N GLU A 452 -35.74 27.81 -136.09
CA GLU A 452 -35.09 28.39 -137.28
C GLU A 452 -34.95 27.37 -138.42
N GLN A 453 -34.61 26.11 -138.12
CA GLN A 453 -34.59 25.02 -139.10
C GLN A 453 -35.98 24.71 -139.70
N ARG A 454 -37.07 25.00 -138.99
CA ARG A 454 -38.43 24.84 -139.51
C ARG A 454 -38.85 26.01 -140.40
N GLU A 455 -38.51 27.24 -140.03
CA GLU A 455 -38.81 28.43 -140.84
C GLU A 455 -38.04 28.41 -142.18
N THR A 456 -36.77 28.00 -142.16
CA THR A 456 -35.95 27.84 -143.37
C THR A 456 -36.47 26.72 -144.29
N ASN A 457 -36.90 25.58 -143.74
CA ASN A 457 -37.53 24.50 -144.53
C ASN A 457 -38.87 24.93 -145.16
N GLN A 458 -39.68 25.74 -144.45
CA GLN A 458 -40.93 26.27 -145.01
C GLN A 458 -40.68 27.23 -146.19
N ARG A 459 -39.64 28.07 -146.13
CA ARG A 459 -39.23 28.91 -147.26
C ARG A 459 -38.73 28.10 -148.47
N LEU A 460 -38.04 26.98 -148.24
CA LEU A 460 -37.60 26.09 -149.31
C LEU A 460 -38.76 25.32 -149.97
N SER A 461 -39.74 24.83 -149.19
CA SER A 461 -40.93 24.15 -149.73
C SER A 461 -41.77 25.07 -150.63
N ALA A 462 -41.89 26.35 -150.29
CA ALA A 462 -42.67 27.32 -151.08
C ALA A 462 -42.09 27.57 -152.49
N LEU A 463 -40.79 27.36 -152.70
CA LEU A 463 -40.13 27.53 -154.00
C LEU A 463 -40.20 26.28 -154.90
N TYR A 464 -40.55 25.11 -154.35
CA TYR A 464 -40.49 23.83 -155.05
C TYR A 464 -41.85 23.32 -155.57
N HIS A 465 -42.93 24.09 -155.42
CA HIS A 465 -44.31 23.59 -155.58
C HIS A 465 -45.16 24.21 -156.68
N SER A 466 -44.57 24.90 -157.67
CA SER A 466 -45.31 25.24 -158.91
C SER A 466 -44.42 25.45 -160.16
N ARG A 467 -43.40 24.61 -160.36
CA ARG A 467 -42.63 24.56 -161.63
C ARG A 467 -42.61 23.19 -162.32
N VAL A 468 -43.29 22.19 -161.76
CA VAL A 468 -43.41 20.86 -162.37
C VAL A 468 -44.86 20.40 -162.22
N LEU A 469 -45.64 20.68 -163.27
CA LEU A 469 -46.64 19.73 -163.75
C LEU A 469 -45.90 18.64 -164.54
N ASP A 470 -46.61 17.54 -164.78
CA ASP A 470 -46.28 16.43 -165.70
C ASP A 470 -45.33 15.33 -165.19
N GLU A 471 -45.56 14.12 -165.73
CA GLU A 471 -44.91 12.81 -165.49
C GLU A 471 -45.26 12.12 -164.15
N GLU A 472 -46.29 11.25 -164.14
CA GLU A 472 -46.25 9.80 -164.49
C GLU A 472 -45.39 9.00 -163.48
N ASP A 473 -45.92 8.19 -162.56
CA ASP A 473 -46.84 7.04 -162.66
C ASP A 473 -46.25 5.77 -163.34
N ALA A 474 -46.45 4.62 -162.69
CA ALA A 474 -46.04 3.25 -163.08
C ALA A 474 -44.54 2.84 -163.18
N TYR A 475 -44.11 1.96 -162.25
CA TYR A 475 -43.97 0.53 -162.56
C TYR A 475 -44.13 -0.37 -161.31
N ARG A 476 -44.66 -1.58 -161.48
CA ARG A 476 -45.15 -2.50 -160.43
C ARG A 476 -44.46 -3.88 -160.44
N TYR A 477 -44.73 -4.65 -159.36
CA TYR A 477 -44.38 -6.06 -159.05
C TYR A 477 -42.99 -6.24 -158.40
N GLY A 478 -42.78 -6.89 -157.24
CA GLY A 478 -43.54 -7.84 -156.40
C GLY A 478 -42.67 -9.11 -156.15
N PRO A 479 -42.99 -10.09 -155.26
CA PRO A 479 -43.77 -10.07 -154.00
C PRO A 479 -43.13 -10.85 -152.80
N ARG A 480 -43.64 -10.63 -151.57
CA ARG A 480 -43.78 -11.57 -150.40
C ARG A 480 -42.86 -12.83 -150.26
N ARG A 481 -42.10 -12.96 -149.14
CA ARG A 481 -42.39 -13.84 -147.93
C ARG A 481 -41.19 -14.08 -146.95
N SER A 482 -41.53 -14.03 -145.65
CA SER A 482 -41.10 -14.90 -144.51
C SER A 482 -39.65 -15.02 -143.97
N LYS A 483 -39.54 -14.67 -142.67
CA LYS A 483 -39.07 -15.49 -141.51
C LYS A 483 -37.56 -15.75 -141.21
N HIS A 484 -37.31 -15.83 -139.89
CA HIS A 484 -36.18 -16.39 -139.12
C HIS A 484 -34.88 -15.56 -139.12
N SER A 485 -34.28 -15.26 -137.94
CA SER A 485 -33.50 -16.13 -136.99
C SER A 485 -32.11 -16.47 -137.56
N ALA A 486 -30.98 -16.46 -136.85
CA ALA A 486 -30.69 -16.33 -135.42
C ALA A 486 -29.18 -15.98 -135.22
N VAL A 487 -28.70 -15.77 -133.97
CA VAL A 487 -27.48 -16.37 -133.32
C VAL A 487 -26.12 -16.28 -134.09
N GLU A 488 -24.94 -15.92 -133.52
CA GLU A 488 -24.22 -16.63 -132.45
C GLU A 488 -23.02 -15.82 -131.87
N LEU A 489 -22.87 -15.90 -130.53
CA LEU A 489 -21.68 -16.05 -129.67
C LEU A 489 -20.25 -15.60 -130.10
N LEU A 490 -19.52 -15.01 -129.14
CA LEU A 490 -18.45 -15.72 -128.39
C LEU A 490 -17.97 -14.97 -127.11
N SER A 491 -17.63 -15.76 -126.08
CA SER A 491 -16.96 -15.44 -124.79
C SER A 491 -16.10 -16.69 -124.43
N PRO A 492 -15.56 -16.92 -123.19
CA PRO A 492 -15.20 -16.07 -122.05
C PRO A 492 -13.64 -16.02 -121.95
N PRO A 493 -12.84 -16.51 -120.95
CA PRO A 493 -13.01 -16.89 -119.51
C PRO A 493 -12.74 -15.70 -118.55
N VAL A 494 -12.87 -15.70 -117.21
CA VAL A 494 -13.13 -16.68 -116.11
C VAL A 494 -11.92 -17.40 -115.47
N THR A 495 -11.54 -16.96 -114.26
CA THR A 495 -11.23 -17.74 -113.01
C THR A 495 -10.88 -16.73 -111.89
N LEU A 496 -11.48 -16.66 -110.70
CA LEU A 496 -11.69 -17.57 -109.54
C LEU A 496 -10.65 -17.43 -108.38
N ARG A 497 -11.18 -17.33 -107.15
CA ARG A 497 -10.64 -17.64 -105.80
C ARG A 497 -9.78 -16.61 -105.01
N LEU A 498 -10.26 -16.38 -103.77
CA LEU A 498 -9.58 -16.33 -102.45
C LEU A 498 -8.36 -15.39 -102.30
N MET A 499 -8.31 -14.51 -101.29
CA MET A 499 -8.66 -14.73 -99.87
C MET A 499 -9.59 -13.67 -99.27
#